data_AF-A0A914EKR4-F1
#
_entry.id   AF-A0A914EKR4-F1
#
_cell.length_a   1.000
_cell.length_b   1.000
_cell.length_c   1.000
_cell.angle_alpha   90.00
_cell.angle_beta   90.00
_cell.angle_gamma   90.00
#
_symmetry.space_group_name_H-M   'P 1'
#
loop_
_entity.id
_entity.type
_entity.pdbx_description
1 polymer ?
#
loop_
_entity_poly.entity_id
_entity_poly.type
_entity_poly.pdbx_seq_one_letter_code
_entity_poly.pdbx_strand_id
1 'polypeptide(L)'
;MLFLVALLLLTFPSTFAECPTGTFQGMIPDLCYLTSYTRMTWLHAEYYCNQQGGHLASVQDPYTNKYIAQQLGGYPSVWLGGTTMYVD
;
A
#
# COMPACT_ATOMS: atom_id res chain seq x y z
N MET A 1 -8.19 15.24 -37.98
CA MET A 1 -9.05 14.96 -36.80
C MET A 1 -8.45 13.91 -35.85
N LEU A 2 -7.70 12.92 -36.33
CA LEU A 2 -7.01 11.93 -35.47
C LEU A 2 -5.80 12.50 -34.68
N PHE A 3 -5.08 13.49 -35.25
CA PHE A 3 -3.94 14.14 -34.58
C PHE A 3 -4.33 14.94 -33.31
N LEU A 4 -5.54 15.52 -33.28
CA LEU A 4 -6.01 16.30 -32.12
C LEU A 4 -6.36 15.38 -30.93
N VAL A 5 -6.81 14.15 -31.19
CA VAL A 5 -7.12 13.15 -30.16
C VAL A 5 -5.83 12.66 -29.48
N ALA A 6 -4.76 12.43 -30.24
CA ALA A 6 -3.46 12.04 -29.71
C ALA A 6 -2.82 13.13 -28.83
N LEU A 7 -2.94 14.40 -29.22
CA LEU A 7 -2.44 15.54 -28.43
C LEU A 7 -3.21 15.70 -27.11
N LEU A 8 -4.53 15.49 -27.12
CA LEU A 8 -5.32 15.50 -25.89
C LEU A 8 -4.87 14.38 -24.93
N LEU A 9 -4.70 13.15 -25.42
CA LEU A 9 -4.24 11.99 -24.62
C LEU A 9 -2.83 12.14 -24.03
N LEU A 10 -1.93 12.90 -24.66
CA LEU A 10 -0.59 13.18 -24.14
C LEU A 10 -0.56 14.29 -23.06
N THR A 11 -1.63 15.10 -22.98
CA THR A 11 -1.78 16.18 -22.00
C THR A 11 -2.77 15.87 -20.88
N PHE A 12 -3.51 14.77 -20.99
CA PHE A 12 -4.16 14.17 -19.83
C PHE A 12 -3.04 13.49 -19.06
N PRO A 13 -2.52 14.05 -17.95
CA PRO A 13 -1.89 13.20 -16.97
C PRO A 13 -2.92 12.11 -16.70
N SER A 14 -2.53 10.85 -16.88
CA SER A 14 -3.33 9.74 -16.39
C SER A 14 -3.47 9.99 -14.90
N THR A 15 -4.50 10.70 -14.45
CA THR A 15 -4.84 10.87 -13.04
C THR A 15 -5.43 9.57 -12.50
N PHE A 16 -5.12 8.44 -13.14
CA PHE A 16 -5.31 7.17 -12.52
C PHE A 16 -4.30 7.16 -11.37
N ALA A 17 -4.84 7.15 -10.17
CA ALA A 17 -4.15 6.92 -8.93
C ALA A 17 -3.42 5.56 -8.98
N GLU A 18 -2.37 5.47 -9.78
CA GLU A 18 -1.59 4.25 -9.93
C GLU A 18 -0.57 4.21 -8.80
N CYS A 19 -0.59 3.09 -8.10
CA CYS A 19 0.33 2.87 -7.01
C CYS A 19 1.78 2.85 -7.51
N PRO A 20 2.74 3.36 -6.72
CA PRO A 20 4.16 3.32 -7.08
C PRO A 20 4.62 1.89 -7.41
N THR A 21 5.60 1.76 -8.31
CA THR A 21 6.15 0.45 -8.68
C THR A 21 6.62 -0.33 -7.45
N GLY A 22 6.22 -1.60 -7.36
CA GLY A 22 6.54 -2.48 -6.22
C GLY A 22 5.52 -2.45 -5.09
N THR A 23 4.45 -1.66 -5.22
CA THR A 23 3.31 -1.66 -4.30
C THR A 23 2.06 -2.21 -4.98
N PHE A 24 1.07 -2.65 -4.19
CA PHE A 24 -0.23 -3.06 -4.69
C PHE A 24 -1.33 -2.13 -4.15
N GLN A 25 -2.37 -1.92 -4.96
CA GLN A 25 -3.49 -1.06 -4.60
C GLN A 25 -4.36 -1.72 -3.53
N GLY A 26 -4.79 -0.93 -2.55
CA GLY A 26 -5.77 -1.32 -1.56
C GLY A 26 -7.21 -1.29 -2.09
N MET A 27 -8.17 -1.59 -1.22
CA MET A 27 -9.59 -1.43 -1.55
C MET A 27 -10.07 0.03 -1.54
N ILE A 28 -9.24 0.95 -1.01
CA ILE A 28 -9.50 2.38 -1.01
C ILE A 28 -8.69 3.00 -2.15
N PRO A 29 -9.26 3.90 -2.98
CA PRO A 29 -8.51 4.67 -3.96
C PRO A 29 -7.33 5.39 -3.31
N ASP A 30 -6.21 5.52 -4.04
CA ASP A 30 -4.97 6.16 -3.57
C ASP A 30 -4.27 5.49 -2.37
N LEU A 31 -4.79 4.38 -1.83
CA LEU A 31 -4.13 3.61 -0.78
C LEU A 31 -3.27 2.51 -1.41
N CYS A 32 -1.97 2.53 -1.13
CA CYS A 32 -1.01 1.57 -1.67
C CYS A 32 -0.27 0.84 -0.53
N TYR A 33 -0.04 -0.45 -0.73
CA TYR A 33 0.63 -1.30 0.24
C TYR A 33 1.97 -1.80 -0.30
N LEU A 34 3.01 -1.71 0.53
CA LEU A 34 4.32 -2.28 0.28
C LEU A 34 4.52 -3.53 1.14
N THR A 35 5.01 -4.61 0.53
CA THR A 35 5.40 -5.82 1.27
C THR A 35 6.91 -5.95 1.31
N SER A 36 7.48 -6.09 2.51
CA SER A 36 8.88 -6.45 2.70
C SER A 36 9.02 -7.93 3.05
N TYR A 37 9.92 -8.63 2.34
CA TYR A 37 10.22 -10.05 2.58
C TYR A 37 11.35 -10.27 3.59
N THR A 38 11.97 -9.19 4.07
CA THR A 38 13.05 -9.24 5.05
C THR A 38 12.45 -9.35 6.45
N ARG A 39 12.88 -10.34 7.23
CA ARG A 39 12.50 -10.47 8.64
C ARG A 39 13.09 -9.32 9.44
N MET A 40 12.23 -8.56 10.09
CA MET A 40 12.58 -7.41 10.92
C MET A 40 11.86 -7.51 12.26
N THR A 41 12.38 -6.86 13.29
CA THR A 41 11.57 -6.53 14.48
C THR A 41 10.50 -5.52 14.09
N TRP A 42 9.39 -5.44 14.83
CA TRP A 42 8.34 -4.44 14.58
C TRP A 42 8.89 -3.01 14.41
N LEU A 43 9.79 -2.56 15.31
CA LEU A 43 10.39 -1.23 15.26
C LEU A 43 11.18 -0.97 13.97
N HIS A 44 12.02 -1.91 13.55
CA HIS A 44 12.75 -1.83 12.29
C HIS A 44 11.84 -1.87 11.07
N ALA A 45 10.73 -2.61 11.12
CA ALA A 45 9.76 -2.65 10.04
C ALA A 45 9.04 -1.31 9.89
N GLU A 46 8.64 -0.68 11.01
CA GLU A 46 8.09 0.68 11.01
C GLU A 46 9.11 1.69 10.47
N TYR A 47 10.34 1.66 10.97
CA TYR A 47 11.41 2.52 10.45
C TYR A 47 11.62 2.32 8.95
N TYR A 48 11.64 1.08 8.46
CA TYR A 48 11.75 0.78 7.04
C TYR A 48 10.60 1.39 6.24
N CYS A 49 9.35 1.19 6.66
CA CYS A 49 8.18 1.79 5.99
C CYS A 49 8.24 3.33 5.96
N ASN A 50 8.71 3.97 7.03
CA ASN A 50 8.94 5.42 7.08
C ASN A 50 9.95 5.88 6.02
N GLN A 51 11.04 5.13 5.82
CA GLN A 51 12.02 5.43 4.77
C GLN A 51 11.45 5.28 3.35
N GLN A 52 10.36 4.53 3.19
CA GLN A 52 9.64 4.38 1.91
C GLN A 52 8.51 5.42 1.74
N GLY A 53 8.38 6.38 2.67
CA GLY A 53 7.34 7.42 2.62
C GLY A 53 5.98 6.98 3.15
N GLY A 54 5.92 5.91 3.96
CA GLY A 54 4.68 5.41 4.56
C GLY A 54 4.86 4.93 6.00
N HIS A 55 3.91 4.15 6.49
CA HIS A 55 3.93 3.52 7.82
C HIS A 55 3.60 2.04 7.69
N LEU A 56 3.82 1.24 8.74
CA LEU A 56 3.23 -0.10 8.79
C LEU A 56 1.72 0.00 8.58
N ALA A 57 1.19 -0.93 7.79
CA ALA A 57 -0.21 -0.91 7.37
C ALA A 57 -1.17 -0.95 8.56
N SER A 58 -2.10 0.01 8.62
CA SER A 58 -3.20 0.03 9.58
C SER A 58 -4.42 -0.65 8.96
N VAL A 59 -4.84 -1.78 9.53
CA VAL A 59 -5.97 -2.58 9.05
C VAL A 59 -7.08 -2.51 10.10
N GLN A 60 -8.18 -1.83 9.77
CA GLN A 60 -9.25 -1.51 10.73
C GLN A 60 -10.48 -2.40 10.59
N ASP A 61 -10.58 -3.18 9.51
CA ASP A 61 -11.76 -3.98 9.22
C ASP A 61 -11.37 -5.38 8.67
N PRO A 62 -12.24 -6.39 8.86
CA PRO A 62 -11.95 -7.76 8.47
C PRO A 62 -11.90 -7.96 6.96
N TYR A 63 -12.56 -7.12 6.16
CA TYR A 63 -12.53 -7.23 4.71
C TYR A 63 -11.15 -6.82 4.19
N THR A 64 -10.62 -5.69 4.65
CA THR A 64 -9.26 -5.23 4.33
C THR A 64 -8.21 -6.24 4.77
N ASN A 65 -8.37 -6.81 5.96
CA ASN A 65 -7.47 -7.87 6.43
C ASN A 65 -7.45 -9.08 5.50
N LYS A 66 -8.64 -9.55 5.08
CA LYS A 66 -8.77 -10.68 4.15
C LYS A 66 -8.19 -10.36 2.78
N TYR A 67 -8.43 -9.16 2.26
CA TYR A 67 -7.89 -8.72 0.98
C TYR A 67 -6.36 -8.71 0.98
N ILE A 68 -5.74 -8.09 1.98
CA ILE A 68 -4.27 -8.04 2.12
C ILE A 68 -3.71 -9.47 2.25
N ALA A 69 -4.34 -10.32 3.06
CA ALA A 69 -3.91 -11.72 3.20
C ALA A 69 -3.93 -12.48 1.86
N GLN A 70 -4.89 -12.21 0.98
CA GLN A 70 -4.93 -12.78 -0.37
C GLN A 70 -3.78 -12.27 -1.25
N GLN A 71 -3.46 -10.97 -1.19
CA GLN A 71 -2.34 -10.38 -1.95
C GLN A 71 -0.98 -10.93 -1.48
N LEU A 72 -0.86 -11.29 -0.20
CA LEU A 72 0.33 -11.87 0.38
C LEU A 72 0.53 -13.36 0.01
N GLY A 73 -0.38 -14.01 -0.73
CA GLY A 73 -0.12 -15.35 -1.28
C GLY A 73 0.31 -16.42 -0.27
N GLY A 74 -0.09 -16.30 1.00
CA GLY A 74 0.23 -17.26 2.06
C GLY A 74 1.51 -17.00 2.87
N TYR A 75 2.04 -15.77 2.92
CA TYR A 75 3.10 -15.41 3.88
C TYR A 75 2.67 -15.77 5.33
N PRO A 76 3.55 -16.39 6.13
CA PRO A 76 3.17 -16.95 7.43
C PRO A 76 2.83 -15.89 8.48
N SER A 77 3.46 -14.70 8.41
CA SER A 77 3.16 -13.55 9.27
C SER A 77 3.80 -12.29 8.68
N VAL A 78 3.14 -11.14 8.85
CA VAL A 78 3.62 -9.81 8.49
C VAL A 78 3.35 -8.83 9.64
N TRP A 79 4.17 -7.80 9.79
CA TRP A 79 3.93 -6.73 10.75
C TRP A 79 2.87 -5.75 10.24
N LEU A 80 2.02 -5.27 11.14
CA LEU A 80 1.02 -4.22 10.91
C LEU A 80 1.20 -3.10 11.95
N GLY A 81 0.65 -1.92 11.66
CA GLY A 81 0.86 -0.67 12.40
C GLY A 81 0.05 -0.50 13.68
N GLY A 82 -0.60 -1.56 14.17
CA GLY A 82 -1.40 -1.50 15.40
C GLY A 82 -0.52 -1.38 16.64
N THR A 83 -0.54 -0.21 17.28
CA THR A 83 -0.13 -0.07 18.68
C THR A 83 -1.39 0.06 19.52
N THR A 84 -1.74 -0.96 20.30
CA THR A 84 -2.79 -0.81 21.32
C THR A 84 -2.25 0.12 22.40
N MET A 85 -2.61 1.40 22.33
CA MET A 85 -2.48 2.31 23.47
C MET A 85 -3.69 2.07 24.37
N TYR A 86 -3.60 1.12 25.30
CA TYR A 86 -4.50 1.13 26.45
C TYR A 86 -4.07 2.31 27.32
N VAL A 87 -4.91 3.35 27.35
CA VAL A 87 -4.87 4.36 28.41
C VAL A 87 -5.87 3.89 29.45
N ASP A 88 -5.35 3.27 30.52
CA ASP A 88 -6.11 2.99 31.74
C ASP A 88 -6.46 4.29 32.46
#